data_AF-A0A354CZS0-F1
#
_entry.id   AF-A0A354CZS0-F1
#
_cell.length_a   1.000
_cell.length_b   1.000
_cell.length_c   1.000
_cell.angle_alpha   90.00
_cell.angle_beta   90.00
_cell.angle_gamma   90.00
#
_symmetry.space_group_name_H-M   'P 1'
#
loop_
_entity.id
_entity.type
_entity.pdbx_description
1 polymer ?
#
loop_
_entity_poly.entity_id
_entity_poly.type
_entity_poly.pdbx_seq_one_letter_code
_entity_poly.pdbx_strand_id
1 'polypeptide(L)'
;MNLQRNRQSAIGNQQAEATRAFRCLIAACLLVASSGCARWPRQWGAAPCRIAVKPAVDRESIGGHLIRETLFTPIEHTVNVVRLGRRLAGVPARAVNLKDGQVADSAFFTNRDLGHLTAAAVRWGPTPPGDLPQPPCVITKAKTEGKTPGFFVKDARGIGYLFKLDPVDSPELLSGAEVTTSKLLYVLGYHVPSYEIAEVRPEELQVAEGTMQKDVRGRRQTFDRADLDALIQPRLRQGVVRVSASRLLEGDIVGPARFRRFRDCAEVRALKVVSAWVNNIDTKDHNTLLVWDGSKTTGYVIDFGTSLGADAGIGGPKSPCAGWTNIVDLSVLSTELLTLGMYRPPCETQAQAFSPAVGLFSFRLDPRRWKPYVPNPAFEEMNDDDARWIARRIAQLTRAHLEAAVSAGRYSNPADASRILEVLEARRRAILEQYEEGT
;
A
#
# COMPACT_ATOMS: atom_id res chain seq x y z
N MET A 1 9.83 51.90 11.04
CA MET A 1 10.52 50.59 10.96
C MET A 1 9.62 49.37 11.22
N ASN A 2 8.57 49.44 12.06
CA ASN A 2 7.71 48.26 12.35
C ASN A 2 6.63 47.94 11.29
N LEU A 3 6.19 48.90 10.47
CA LEU A 3 5.16 48.66 9.44
C LEU A 3 5.68 47.93 8.18
N GLN A 4 6.97 48.09 7.84
CA GLN A 4 7.59 47.38 6.71
C GLN A 4 7.89 45.91 7.03
N ARG A 5 8.23 45.60 8.29
CA ARG A 5 8.47 44.22 8.77
C ARG A 5 7.19 43.37 8.74
N ASN A 6 6.06 43.96 9.12
CA ASN A 6 4.75 43.29 9.08
C ASN A 6 4.28 43.02 7.63
N ARG A 7 4.50 43.96 6.70
CA ARG A 7 4.20 43.73 5.27
C ARG A 7 5.07 42.64 4.65
N GLN A 8 6.36 42.56 4.98
CA GLN A 8 7.24 41.47 4.51
C GLN A 8 6.83 40.10 5.06
N SER A 9 6.36 40.02 6.31
CA SER A 9 5.86 38.76 6.89
C SER A 9 4.55 38.28 6.26
N ALA A 10 3.65 39.20 5.92
CA ALA A 10 2.38 38.88 5.26
C ALA A 10 2.58 38.44 3.80
N ILE A 11 3.52 39.07 3.07
CA ILE A 11 3.90 38.67 1.70
C ILE A 11 4.62 37.31 1.70
N GLY A 12 5.46 37.03 2.72
CA GLY A 12 6.09 35.73 2.89
C GLY A 12 5.11 34.59 3.19
N ASN A 13 4.05 34.85 3.99
CA ASN A 13 2.98 33.89 4.23
C ASN A 13 2.10 33.67 2.98
N GLN A 14 1.77 34.73 2.24
CA GLN A 14 1.02 34.60 0.98
C GLN A 14 1.82 33.86 -0.10
N GLN A 15 3.14 34.07 -0.18
CA GLN A 15 4.01 33.30 -1.07
C GLN A 15 4.11 31.82 -0.63
N ALA A 16 4.14 31.52 0.67
CA ALA A 16 4.13 30.15 1.17
C ALA A 16 2.79 29.42 0.91
N GLU A 17 1.66 30.13 1.02
CA GLU A 17 0.31 29.62 0.72
C GLU A 17 0.11 29.42 -0.79
N ALA A 18 0.54 30.36 -1.63
CA ALA A 18 0.54 30.21 -3.09
C ALA A 18 1.45 29.05 -3.52
N THR A 19 2.60 28.86 -2.86
CA THR A 19 3.50 27.71 -3.10
C THR A 19 2.87 26.39 -2.65
N ARG A 20 2.04 26.38 -1.59
CA ARG A 20 1.27 25.20 -1.14
C ARG A 20 0.14 24.86 -2.10
N ALA A 21 -0.65 25.85 -2.53
CA ALA A 21 -1.72 25.67 -3.52
C ALA A 21 -1.16 25.21 -4.88
N PHE A 22 -0.04 25.80 -5.31
CA PHE A 22 0.66 25.41 -6.53
C PHE A 22 1.30 24.01 -6.41
N ARG A 23 1.82 23.62 -5.23
CA ARG A 23 2.27 22.25 -4.94
C ARG A 23 1.12 21.25 -4.90
N CYS A 24 -0.07 21.63 -4.42
CA CYS A 24 -1.27 20.78 -4.47
C CYS A 24 -1.79 20.60 -5.91
N LEU A 25 -1.74 21.66 -6.73
CA LEU A 25 -2.10 21.60 -8.14
C LEU A 25 -1.09 20.78 -8.95
N ILE A 26 0.21 20.93 -8.67
CA ILE A 26 1.27 20.08 -9.24
C ILE A 26 1.15 18.64 -8.74
N ALA A 27 0.78 18.39 -7.48
CA ALA A 27 0.52 17.04 -6.97
C ALA A 27 -0.72 16.39 -7.61
N ALA A 28 -1.78 17.17 -7.86
CA ALA A 28 -2.92 16.76 -8.66
C ALA A 28 -2.52 16.46 -10.13
N CYS A 29 -1.60 17.23 -10.71
CA CYS A 29 -1.01 16.95 -12.02
C CYS A 29 0.01 15.78 -12.01
N LEU A 30 0.67 15.50 -10.89
CA LEU A 30 1.57 14.35 -10.73
C LEU A 30 0.80 13.03 -10.50
N LEU A 31 -0.43 13.09 -9.97
CA LEU A 31 -1.38 11.97 -10.05
C LEU A 31 -1.70 11.59 -11.52
N VAL A 32 -1.50 12.52 -12.48
CA VAL A 32 -1.65 12.29 -13.93
C VAL A 32 -0.40 11.65 -14.56
N ALA A 33 0.71 11.48 -13.82
CA ALA A 33 1.93 10.84 -14.34
C ALA A 33 1.81 9.32 -14.58
N SER A 34 0.59 8.78 -14.54
CA SER A 34 0.26 7.47 -15.10
C SER A 34 -0.67 7.67 -16.30
N SER A 35 -0.08 8.00 -17.44
CA SER A 35 -0.73 8.02 -18.76
C SER A 35 -1.09 6.60 -19.27
N GLY A 36 -1.47 5.70 -18.35
CA GLY A 36 -1.88 4.34 -18.62
C GLY A 36 -3.41 4.19 -18.58
N CYS A 37 -3.93 3.26 -19.38
CA CYS A 37 -5.27 2.74 -19.20
C CYS A 37 -5.20 1.45 -18.37
N ALA A 38 -6.08 1.31 -17.39
CA ALA A 38 -6.31 0.05 -16.68
C ALA A 38 -7.58 -0.63 -17.20
N ARG A 39 -7.62 -1.96 -17.14
CA ARG A 39 -8.83 -2.75 -17.39
C ARG A 39 -9.60 -2.87 -16.08
N TRP A 40 -10.83 -2.37 -16.05
CA TRP A 40 -11.67 -2.35 -14.86
C TRP A 40 -12.90 -3.23 -15.03
N PRO A 41 -13.14 -4.16 -14.10
CA PRO A 41 -14.39 -4.90 -14.03
C PRO A 41 -15.63 -4.00 -13.92
N ARG A 42 -16.71 -4.33 -14.64
CA ARG A 42 -18.00 -3.63 -14.57
C ARG A 42 -19.20 -4.53 -14.25
N GLN A 43 -19.24 -5.75 -14.77
CA GLN A 43 -20.34 -6.68 -14.53
C GLN A 43 -19.93 -7.71 -13.46
N TRP A 44 -20.84 -7.99 -12.54
CA TRP A 44 -20.58 -8.82 -11.37
C TRP A 44 -21.71 -9.82 -11.14
N GLY A 45 -21.39 -10.96 -10.50
CA GLY A 45 -22.41 -11.88 -10.00
C GLY A 45 -23.23 -11.28 -8.85
N ALA A 46 -24.29 -12.00 -8.44
CA ALA A 46 -25.26 -11.54 -7.44
C ALA A 46 -24.68 -11.33 -6.02
N ALA A 47 -23.56 -11.98 -5.70
CA ALA A 47 -22.92 -11.82 -4.39
C ALA A 47 -21.93 -10.62 -4.39
N PRO A 48 -22.07 -9.67 -3.43
CA PRO A 48 -21.22 -8.49 -3.42
C PRO A 48 -19.77 -8.79 -3.00
N CYS A 49 -19.57 -9.72 -2.07
CA CYS A 49 -18.28 -10.04 -1.46
C CYS A 49 -17.65 -11.34 -1.97
N ARG A 50 -18.33 -12.08 -2.85
CA ARG A 50 -17.82 -13.31 -3.49
C ARG A 50 -18.07 -13.23 -4.98
N ILE A 51 -17.11 -13.71 -5.78
CA ILE A 51 -17.20 -13.62 -7.24
C ILE A 51 -16.92 -14.99 -7.84
N ALA A 52 -17.99 -15.64 -8.31
CA ALA A 52 -17.94 -16.96 -8.94
C ALA A 52 -17.94 -16.89 -10.49
N VAL A 53 -17.71 -15.69 -11.05
CA VAL A 53 -17.73 -15.45 -12.50
C VAL A 53 -16.57 -14.56 -12.90
N LYS A 54 -16.01 -14.74 -14.10
CA LYS A 54 -15.03 -13.82 -14.67
C LYS A 54 -15.71 -12.48 -15.00
N PRO A 55 -15.34 -11.35 -14.36
CA PRO A 55 -15.97 -10.07 -14.65
C PRO A 55 -15.64 -9.57 -16.05
N ALA A 56 -16.61 -8.94 -16.71
CA ALA A 56 -16.37 -8.18 -17.94
C ALA A 56 -15.61 -6.88 -17.63
N VAL A 57 -14.70 -6.47 -18.52
CA VAL A 57 -13.77 -5.35 -18.28
C VAL A 57 -13.89 -4.24 -19.32
N ASP A 58 -13.70 -3.01 -18.88
CA ASP A 58 -13.59 -1.83 -19.73
C ASP A 58 -12.29 -1.07 -19.47
N ARG A 59 -11.79 -0.34 -20.49
CA ARG A 59 -10.62 0.52 -20.33
C ARG A 59 -11.02 1.85 -19.71
N GLU A 60 -10.29 2.27 -18.69
CA GLU A 60 -10.41 3.59 -18.08
C GLU A 60 -9.01 4.18 -17.84
N SER A 61 -8.89 5.49 -17.97
CA SER A 61 -7.65 6.22 -17.64
C SER A 61 -7.38 6.14 -16.14
N ILE A 62 -6.15 5.78 -15.78
CA ILE A 62 -5.70 5.76 -14.38
C ILE A 62 -5.79 7.17 -13.79
N GLY A 63 -5.26 8.18 -14.49
CA GLY A 63 -5.31 9.57 -14.04
C GLY A 63 -6.74 10.09 -13.85
N GLY A 64 -7.64 9.78 -14.79
CA GLY A 64 -9.06 10.16 -14.68
C GLY A 64 -9.75 9.51 -13.47
N HIS A 65 -9.45 8.23 -13.21
CA HIS A 65 -9.93 7.52 -12.03
C HIS A 65 -9.40 8.16 -10.73
N LEU A 66 -8.10 8.44 -10.64
CA LEU A 66 -7.50 9.05 -9.44
C LEU A 66 -8.07 10.45 -9.16
N ILE A 67 -8.33 11.24 -10.20
CA ILE A 67 -9.02 12.54 -10.06
C ILE A 67 -10.41 12.35 -9.46
N ARG A 68 -11.18 11.36 -9.92
CA ARG A 68 -12.52 11.05 -9.37
C ARG A 68 -12.48 10.69 -7.90
N GLU A 69 -11.59 9.79 -7.50
CA GLU A 69 -11.53 9.35 -6.10
C GLU A 69 -10.94 10.44 -5.19
N THR A 70 -10.05 11.31 -5.70
CA THR A 70 -9.39 12.36 -4.92
C THR A 70 -10.23 13.62 -4.77
N LEU A 71 -10.90 14.08 -5.83
CA LEU A 71 -11.62 15.36 -5.84
C LEU A 71 -13.13 15.18 -5.73
N PHE A 72 -13.72 14.31 -6.54
CA PHE A 72 -15.18 14.24 -6.69
C PHE A 72 -15.84 13.37 -5.60
N THR A 73 -15.26 12.21 -5.29
CA THR A 73 -15.84 11.27 -4.33
C THR A 73 -15.98 11.86 -2.91
N PRO A 74 -14.99 12.59 -2.34
CA PRO A 74 -15.17 13.23 -1.04
C PRO A 74 -16.27 14.30 -1.03
N ILE A 75 -16.46 15.01 -2.16
CA ILE A 75 -17.54 16.00 -2.31
C ILE A 75 -18.90 15.30 -2.34
N GLU A 76 -19.07 14.26 -3.19
CA GLU A 76 -20.29 13.44 -3.26
C GLU A 76 -20.70 12.95 -1.86
N HIS A 77 -19.71 12.50 -1.10
CA HIS A 77 -19.88 12.00 0.24
C HIS A 77 -20.30 13.05 1.28
N THR A 78 -19.82 14.28 1.13
CA THR A 78 -20.18 15.41 2.00
C THR A 78 -21.62 15.87 1.77
N VAL A 79 -22.08 15.83 0.51
CA VAL A 79 -23.44 16.27 0.13
C VAL A 79 -24.49 15.14 0.16
N ASN A 80 -24.09 13.91 0.50
CA ASN A 80 -25.02 12.78 0.57
C ASN A 80 -25.86 12.83 1.86
N VAL A 81 -27.06 13.42 1.75
CA VAL A 81 -28.00 13.62 2.87
C VAL A 81 -28.39 12.32 3.56
N VAL A 82 -28.54 11.20 2.82
CA VAL A 82 -28.89 9.89 3.40
C VAL A 82 -27.74 9.33 4.24
N ARG A 83 -26.49 9.51 3.79
CA ARG A 83 -25.30 9.12 4.53
C ARG A 83 -25.14 9.98 5.78
N LEU A 84 -25.34 11.29 5.66
CA LEU A 84 -25.31 12.23 6.78
C LEU A 84 -26.39 11.89 7.81
N GLY A 85 -27.64 11.68 7.35
CA GLY A 85 -28.76 11.29 8.21
C GLY A 85 -28.49 9.99 8.99
N ARG A 86 -27.94 8.96 8.34
CA ARG A 86 -27.54 7.71 9.01
C ARG A 86 -26.47 7.91 10.07
N ARG A 87 -25.45 8.73 9.79
CA ARG A 87 -24.40 9.08 10.77
C ARG A 87 -24.98 9.84 11.96
N LEU A 88 -25.84 10.83 11.72
CA LEU A 88 -26.48 11.62 12.76
C LEU A 88 -27.45 10.79 13.62
N ALA A 89 -28.14 9.82 13.01
CA ALA A 89 -29.02 8.89 13.73
C ALA A 89 -28.28 7.75 14.45
N GLY A 90 -26.95 7.64 14.31
CA GLY A 90 -26.17 6.55 14.90
C GLY A 90 -26.44 5.17 14.29
N VAL A 91 -26.98 5.10 13.06
CA VAL A 91 -27.31 3.85 12.36
C VAL A 91 -26.46 3.74 11.08
N PRO A 92 -25.15 3.45 11.19
CA PRO A 92 -24.29 3.31 10.03
C PRO A 92 -24.71 2.13 9.16
N ALA A 93 -24.35 2.17 7.87
CA ALA A 93 -24.53 1.02 6.99
C ALA A 93 -23.67 -0.15 7.50
N ARG A 94 -24.29 -1.28 7.82
CA ARG A 94 -23.57 -2.50 8.21
C ARG A 94 -23.03 -3.22 6.98
N ALA A 95 -21.87 -3.87 7.13
CA ALA A 95 -21.35 -4.75 6.09
C ALA A 95 -22.25 -5.98 5.95
N VAL A 96 -22.43 -6.46 4.71
CA VAL A 96 -23.41 -7.51 4.40
C VAL A 96 -22.94 -8.91 4.78
N ASN A 97 -21.64 -9.08 5.02
CA ASN A 97 -21.00 -10.36 5.32
C ASN A 97 -20.40 -10.46 6.73
N LEU A 98 -20.59 -9.44 7.57
CA LEU A 98 -20.27 -9.50 9.00
C LEU A 98 -21.46 -10.08 9.74
N LYS A 99 -21.32 -11.29 10.29
CA LYS A 99 -22.35 -12.00 11.04
C LYS A 99 -21.76 -12.52 12.33
N ASP A 100 -22.43 -12.27 13.45
CA ASP A 100 -22.00 -12.73 14.78
C ASP A 100 -20.54 -12.35 15.12
N GLY A 101 -20.12 -11.16 14.68
CA GLY A 101 -18.76 -10.66 14.88
C GLY A 101 -17.69 -11.40 14.08
N GLN A 102 -18.07 -12.16 13.04
CA GLN A 102 -17.20 -12.96 12.19
C GLN A 102 -17.45 -12.68 10.71
N VAL A 103 -16.42 -12.90 9.90
CA VAL A 103 -16.47 -12.78 8.44
C VAL A 103 -15.98 -14.09 7.85
N ALA A 104 -16.84 -14.72 7.05
CA ALA A 104 -16.53 -15.92 6.28
C ALA A 104 -15.66 -15.60 5.06
N ASP A 105 -15.13 -16.64 4.42
CA ASP A 105 -14.34 -16.52 3.19
C ASP A 105 -15.04 -15.67 2.13
N SER A 106 -14.27 -14.86 1.42
CA SER A 106 -14.74 -13.87 0.46
C SER A 106 -13.77 -13.76 -0.73
N ALA A 107 -14.02 -12.83 -1.65
CA ALA A 107 -13.13 -12.55 -2.77
C ALA A 107 -11.72 -12.13 -2.32
N PHE A 108 -11.60 -11.40 -1.20
CA PHE A 108 -10.33 -10.84 -0.72
C PHE A 108 -9.74 -11.55 0.50
N PHE A 109 -10.46 -12.52 1.04
CA PHE A 109 -10.24 -12.96 2.40
C PHE A 109 -10.54 -14.45 2.61
N THR A 110 -9.70 -15.11 3.38
CA THR A 110 -9.92 -16.45 3.96
C THR A 110 -9.97 -16.31 5.48
N ASN A 111 -10.98 -16.88 6.13
CA ASN A 111 -11.12 -16.90 7.59
C ASN A 111 -10.14 -17.90 8.20
N ARG A 112 -8.85 -17.55 8.14
CA ARG A 112 -7.74 -18.37 8.61
C ARG A 112 -7.80 -18.52 10.13
N ASP A 113 -7.61 -19.76 10.58
CA ASP A 113 -7.47 -20.06 12.00
C ASP A 113 -6.11 -19.55 12.50
N LEU A 114 -6.15 -18.46 13.27
CA LEU A 114 -4.98 -17.81 13.84
C LEU A 114 -4.40 -18.58 15.04
N GLY A 115 -5.21 -19.40 15.71
CA GLY A 115 -4.82 -20.12 16.93
C GLY A 115 -3.85 -21.27 16.67
N HIS A 116 -3.90 -21.86 15.47
CA HIS A 116 -3.03 -22.97 15.05
C HIS A 116 -1.92 -22.55 14.09
N LEU A 117 -1.74 -21.24 13.86
CA LEU A 117 -0.76 -20.75 12.91
C LEU A 117 0.66 -20.86 13.51
N THR A 118 1.59 -21.47 12.78
CA THR A 118 2.99 -21.58 13.24
C THR A 118 3.80 -20.37 12.80
N ALA A 119 4.87 -20.04 13.53
CA ALA A 119 5.83 -19.01 13.13
C ALA A 119 6.39 -19.26 11.71
N ALA A 120 6.64 -20.52 11.34
CA ALA A 120 7.07 -20.88 9.99
C ALA A 120 6.02 -20.54 8.93
N ALA A 121 4.73 -20.82 9.19
CA ALA A 121 3.64 -20.46 8.30
C ALA A 121 3.50 -18.93 8.15
N VAL A 122 3.78 -18.16 9.20
CA VAL A 122 3.83 -16.70 9.13
C VAL A 122 5.01 -16.21 8.28
N ARG A 123 6.23 -16.71 8.55
CA ARG A 123 7.44 -16.31 7.82
C ARG A 123 7.29 -16.53 6.33
N TRP A 124 6.74 -17.67 5.92
CA TRP A 124 6.56 -18.02 4.52
C TRP A 124 5.31 -17.38 3.92
N GLY A 125 4.28 -17.18 4.73
CA GLY A 125 3.02 -16.62 4.28
C GLY A 125 2.40 -17.48 3.17
N PRO A 126 2.00 -16.89 2.02
CA PRO A 126 1.50 -17.67 0.89
C PRO A 126 2.62 -18.29 0.04
N THR A 127 3.90 -18.08 0.37
CA THR A 127 5.04 -18.56 -0.41
C THR A 127 5.40 -20.00 -0.05
N PRO A 128 5.28 -20.97 -0.97
CA PRO A 128 5.92 -22.27 -0.79
C PRO A 128 7.45 -22.11 -0.75
N PRO A 129 8.18 -22.80 0.14
CA PRO A 129 9.65 -22.70 0.21
C PRO A 129 10.37 -22.99 -1.11
N GLY A 130 9.80 -23.87 -1.94
CA GLY A 130 10.32 -24.20 -3.26
C GLY A 130 10.19 -23.07 -4.28
N ASP A 131 9.38 -22.04 -4.02
CA ASP A 131 9.06 -20.98 -4.99
C ASP A 131 9.98 -19.76 -4.89
N LEU A 132 11.11 -19.86 -4.17
CA LEU A 132 12.16 -18.85 -4.28
C LEU A 132 12.72 -18.82 -5.72
N PRO A 133 13.04 -17.65 -6.29
CA PRO A 133 13.58 -17.54 -7.64
C PRO A 133 14.86 -18.37 -7.81
N GLN A 134 14.98 -19.10 -8.93
CA GLN A 134 16.17 -19.91 -9.23
C GLN A 134 16.92 -19.37 -10.46
N PRO A 135 18.24 -19.13 -10.37
CA PRO A 135 19.02 -18.61 -11.48
C PRO A 135 19.15 -19.64 -12.63
N PRO A 136 19.31 -19.19 -13.89
CA PRO A 136 19.34 -17.79 -14.30
C PRO A 136 17.95 -17.13 -14.28
N CYS A 137 17.93 -15.85 -13.93
CA CYS A 137 16.75 -14.99 -13.93
C CYS A 137 16.78 -14.10 -15.20
N VAL A 138 15.99 -14.48 -16.20
CA VAL A 138 15.90 -13.79 -17.48
C VAL A 138 14.90 -12.64 -17.39
N ILE A 139 15.40 -11.41 -17.49
CA ILE A 139 14.61 -10.17 -17.55
C ILE A 139 13.89 -10.12 -18.90
N THR A 140 12.56 -10.11 -18.85
CA THR A 140 11.68 -10.04 -20.02
C THR A 140 11.07 -8.66 -20.23
N LYS A 141 11.06 -7.83 -19.18
CA LYS A 141 10.62 -6.43 -19.24
C LYS A 141 11.24 -5.64 -18.11
N ALA A 142 11.82 -4.49 -18.44
CA ALA A 142 12.34 -3.54 -17.46
C ALA A 142 11.29 -2.45 -17.16
N LYS A 143 11.10 -2.17 -15.87
CA LYS A 143 10.24 -1.09 -15.36
C LYS A 143 11.14 -0.09 -14.62
N THR A 144 11.79 0.76 -15.40
CA THR A 144 12.65 1.83 -14.90
C THR A 144 11.91 3.17 -14.77
N GLU A 145 10.69 3.25 -15.31
CA GLU A 145 9.79 4.39 -15.11
C GLU A 145 9.26 4.45 -13.66
N GLY A 146 9.41 5.61 -13.00
CA GLY A 146 8.97 5.84 -11.62
C GLY A 146 10.13 5.95 -10.62
N LYS A 147 9.82 5.85 -9.33
CA LYS A 147 10.80 6.00 -8.23
C LYS A 147 11.37 4.67 -7.72
N THR A 148 10.74 3.54 -8.06
CA THR A 148 11.19 2.20 -7.69
C THR A 148 11.44 1.38 -8.95
N PRO A 149 12.71 1.21 -9.37
CA PRO A 149 13.02 0.40 -10.54
C PRO A 149 12.79 -1.09 -10.26
N GLY A 150 12.45 -1.83 -11.31
CA GLY A 150 12.22 -3.27 -11.20
C GLY A 150 12.17 -3.99 -12.54
N PHE A 151 12.03 -5.31 -12.48
CA PHE A 151 12.12 -6.21 -13.63
C PHE A 151 11.05 -7.28 -13.56
N PHE A 152 10.38 -7.56 -14.68
CA PHE A 152 9.70 -8.84 -14.84
C PHE A 152 10.74 -9.86 -15.29
N VAL A 153 10.87 -10.94 -14.53
CA VAL A 153 11.84 -12.00 -14.77
C VAL A 153 11.15 -13.34 -14.92
N LYS A 154 11.75 -14.23 -15.70
CA LYS A 154 11.50 -15.67 -15.68
C LYS A 154 12.73 -16.36 -15.15
N ASP A 155 12.54 -17.24 -14.18
CA ASP A 155 13.62 -18.01 -13.59
C ASP A 155 13.94 -19.26 -14.44
N ALA A 156 14.90 -20.09 -14.02
CA ALA A 156 15.32 -21.29 -14.76
C ALA A 156 14.20 -22.32 -15.01
N ARG A 157 13.15 -22.30 -14.19
CA ARG A 157 11.99 -23.19 -14.28
C ARG A 157 10.87 -22.57 -15.13
N GLY A 158 11.06 -21.35 -15.60
CA GLY A 158 10.05 -20.57 -16.32
C GLY A 158 9.04 -19.89 -15.41
N ILE A 159 9.22 -19.91 -14.09
CA ILE A 159 8.34 -19.23 -13.14
C ILE A 159 8.58 -17.72 -13.22
N GLY A 160 7.48 -16.96 -13.33
CA GLY A 160 7.53 -15.52 -13.46
C GLY A 160 7.59 -14.80 -12.11
N TYR A 161 8.46 -13.80 -12.00
CA TYR A 161 8.53 -12.89 -10.84
C TYR A 161 8.59 -11.42 -11.29
N LEU A 162 8.15 -10.53 -10.41
CA LEU A 162 8.46 -9.11 -10.44
C LEU A 162 9.52 -8.85 -9.38
N PHE A 163 10.73 -8.51 -9.81
CA PHE A 163 11.79 -8.01 -8.94
C PHE A 163 11.67 -6.51 -8.77
N LYS A 164 11.69 -6.02 -7.54
CA LYS A 164 11.75 -4.59 -7.20
C LYS A 164 13.02 -4.31 -6.42
N LEU A 165 13.69 -3.22 -6.77
CA LEU A 165 14.94 -2.79 -6.15
C LEU A 165 14.68 -1.72 -5.09
N ASP A 166 15.49 -1.73 -4.03
CA ASP A 166 15.52 -0.64 -3.07
C ASP A 166 16.11 0.65 -3.67
N PRO A 167 15.83 1.82 -3.08
CA PRO A 167 16.58 3.04 -3.35
C PRO A 167 18.05 2.86 -3.01
N VAL A 168 18.94 3.52 -3.77
CA VAL A 168 20.40 3.41 -3.54
C VAL A 168 20.78 3.86 -2.13
N ASP A 169 20.19 4.95 -1.67
CA ASP A 169 20.48 5.59 -0.37
C ASP A 169 19.68 4.99 0.79
N SER A 170 18.84 3.99 0.53
CA SER A 170 17.97 3.37 1.54
C SER A 170 17.84 1.86 1.28
N PRO A 171 18.94 1.10 1.40
CA PRO A 171 18.91 -0.35 1.23
C PRO A 171 17.94 -0.99 2.24
N GLU A 172 17.30 -2.09 1.84
CA GLU A 172 16.35 -2.87 2.66
C GLU A 172 15.01 -2.17 2.99
N LEU A 173 14.85 -0.90 2.64
CA LEU A 173 13.68 -0.10 3.00
C LEU A 173 12.38 -0.58 2.34
N LEU A 174 12.30 -0.52 1.01
CA LEU A 174 11.09 -0.88 0.28
C LEU A 174 10.88 -2.40 0.32
N SER A 175 11.94 -3.15 0.12
CA SER A 175 11.91 -4.61 0.07
C SER A 175 11.54 -5.23 1.42
N GLY A 176 12.15 -4.78 2.51
CA GLY A 176 11.84 -5.24 3.86
C GLY A 176 10.40 -4.90 4.26
N ALA A 177 9.94 -3.68 3.95
CA ALA A 177 8.56 -3.27 4.20
C ALA A 177 7.56 -4.11 3.38
N GLU A 178 7.85 -4.35 2.11
CA GLU A 178 6.95 -5.07 1.22
C GLU A 178 6.75 -6.53 1.67
N VAL A 179 7.85 -7.23 1.96
CA VAL A 179 7.81 -8.62 2.42
C VAL A 179 7.15 -8.72 3.80
N THR A 180 7.57 -7.92 4.77
CA THR A 180 7.01 -7.94 6.14
C THR A 180 5.51 -7.71 6.13
N THR A 181 5.06 -6.65 5.44
CA THR A 181 3.63 -6.30 5.36
C THR A 181 2.82 -7.38 4.65
N SER A 182 3.36 -8.00 3.59
CA SER A 182 2.66 -9.12 2.93
C SER A 182 2.38 -10.27 3.90
N LYS A 183 3.34 -10.62 4.78
CA LYS A 183 3.16 -11.69 5.77
C LYS A 183 2.09 -11.32 6.77
N LEU A 184 2.09 -10.09 7.28
CA LEU A 184 1.07 -9.62 8.24
C LEU A 184 -0.34 -9.66 7.64
N LEU A 185 -0.52 -9.22 6.38
CA LEU A 185 -1.82 -9.30 5.71
C LEU A 185 -2.25 -10.74 5.45
N TYR A 186 -1.34 -11.60 4.98
CA TYR A 186 -1.62 -13.02 4.76
C TYR A 186 -2.13 -13.71 6.02
N VAL A 187 -1.42 -13.50 7.13
CA VAL A 187 -1.76 -14.07 8.44
C VAL A 187 -3.15 -13.66 8.85
N LEU A 188 -3.48 -12.36 8.74
CA LEU A 188 -4.80 -11.84 9.07
C LEU A 188 -5.92 -12.39 8.19
N GLY A 189 -5.60 -13.05 7.07
CA GLY A 189 -6.54 -13.74 6.18
C GLY A 189 -6.66 -13.11 4.79
N TYR A 190 -6.01 -11.97 4.52
CA TYR A 190 -6.08 -11.33 3.21
C TYR A 190 -5.34 -12.14 2.16
N HIS A 191 -5.90 -12.21 0.96
CA HIS A 191 -5.21 -12.77 -0.19
C HIS A 191 -4.13 -11.79 -0.66
N VAL A 192 -2.88 -12.25 -0.62
CA VAL A 192 -1.71 -11.52 -1.10
C VAL A 192 -0.84 -12.47 -1.94
N PRO A 193 -0.12 -11.96 -2.96
CA PRO A 193 0.88 -12.75 -3.67
C PRO A 193 2.02 -13.22 -2.76
N SER A 194 2.81 -14.17 -3.27
CA SER A 194 4.11 -14.51 -2.69
C SER A 194 5.08 -13.34 -2.86
N TYR A 195 5.62 -12.86 -1.74
CA TYR A 195 6.70 -11.88 -1.66
C TYR A 195 7.83 -12.45 -0.81
N GLU A 196 9.05 -12.46 -1.34
CA GLU A 196 10.26 -12.88 -0.64
C GLU A 196 11.43 -11.96 -0.94
N ILE A 197 12.40 -11.93 -0.04
CA ILE A 197 13.70 -11.30 -0.31
C ILE A 197 14.58 -12.31 -1.04
N ALA A 198 15.02 -11.95 -2.25
CA ALA A 198 16.04 -12.69 -2.99
C ALA A 198 17.32 -11.85 -3.09
N GLU A 199 18.46 -12.53 -3.00
CA GLU A 199 19.80 -11.97 -3.23
C GLU A 199 20.32 -12.61 -4.49
N VAL A 200 20.51 -11.79 -5.53
CA VAL A 200 20.81 -12.28 -6.87
C VAL A 200 22.19 -11.77 -7.28
N ARG A 201 23.05 -12.63 -7.79
CA ARG A 201 24.36 -12.22 -8.30
C ARG A 201 24.20 -11.59 -9.71
N PRO A 202 25.01 -10.59 -10.08
CA PRO A 202 24.91 -9.95 -11.40
C PRO A 202 24.97 -10.91 -12.59
N GLU A 203 25.74 -12.00 -12.49
CA GLU A 203 25.88 -13.03 -13.52
C GLU A 203 24.64 -13.94 -13.65
N GLU A 204 23.79 -13.97 -12.62
CA GLU A 204 22.53 -14.73 -12.63
C GLU A 204 21.40 -13.96 -13.34
N LEU A 205 21.56 -12.65 -13.53
CA LEU A 205 20.60 -11.82 -14.25
C LEU A 205 20.98 -11.77 -15.73
N GLN A 206 20.04 -12.18 -16.59
CA GLN A 206 20.20 -12.14 -18.03
C GLN A 206 19.16 -11.21 -18.64
N VAL A 207 19.53 -10.41 -19.63
CA VAL A 207 18.57 -9.54 -20.33
C VAL A 207 18.13 -10.27 -21.61
N ALA A 208 16.83 -10.53 -21.75
CA ALA A 208 16.32 -11.13 -22.97
C ALA A 208 16.53 -10.21 -24.17
N GLU A 209 16.77 -10.79 -25.34
CA GLU A 209 16.87 -10.02 -26.58
C GLU A 209 15.58 -9.22 -26.83
N GLY A 210 15.74 -7.95 -27.24
CA GLY A 210 14.62 -7.06 -27.48
C GLY A 210 13.87 -6.61 -26.21
N THR A 211 14.45 -6.80 -25.02
CA THR A 211 13.88 -6.24 -23.79
C THR A 211 13.75 -4.73 -23.92
N MET A 212 12.56 -4.22 -23.55
CA MET A 212 12.25 -2.79 -23.63
C MET A 212 12.06 -2.20 -22.25
N GLN A 213 12.40 -0.93 -22.13
CA GLN A 213 12.06 -0.06 -21.02
C GLN A 213 11.36 1.21 -21.51
N LYS A 214 10.90 2.04 -20.58
CA LYS A 214 10.39 3.38 -20.89
C LYS A 214 11.22 4.41 -20.14
N ASP A 215 11.54 5.50 -20.83
CA ASP A 215 12.21 6.65 -20.21
C ASP A 215 11.24 7.46 -19.33
N VAL A 216 11.77 8.50 -18.66
CA VAL A 216 10.98 9.41 -17.81
C VAL A 216 9.87 10.17 -18.55
N ARG A 217 9.91 10.20 -19.89
CA ARG A 217 8.88 10.80 -20.76
C ARG A 217 7.91 9.75 -21.33
N GLY A 218 8.04 8.49 -20.90
CA GLY A 218 7.23 7.36 -21.36
C GLY A 218 7.60 6.81 -22.73
N ARG A 219 8.70 7.27 -23.34
CA ARG A 219 9.16 6.78 -24.65
C ARG A 219 9.83 5.42 -24.49
N ARG A 220 9.53 4.51 -25.41
CA ARG A 220 10.11 3.16 -25.41
C ARG A 220 11.56 3.21 -25.90
N GLN A 221 12.45 2.56 -25.16
CA GLN A 221 13.85 2.37 -25.54
C GLN A 221 14.26 0.92 -25.24
N THR A 222 15.30 0.44 -25.92
CA THR A 222 15.90 -0.86 -25.61
C THR A 222 16.48 -0.84 -24.20
N PHE A 223 16.53 -2.01 -23.59
CA PHE A 223 17.17 -2.24 -22.30
C PHE A 223 18.19 -3.35 -22.50
N ASP A 224 19.47 -3.06 -22.23
CA ASP A 224 20.57 -3.99 -22.43
C ASP A 224 21.34 -4.29 -21.14
N ARG A 225 22.48 -4.98 -21.27
CA ARG A 225 23.33 -5.34 -20.14
C ARG A 225 23.96 -4.12 -19.45
N ALA A 226 24.36 -3.11 -20.21
CA ALA A 226 24.95 -1.89 -19.64
C ALA A 226 23.90 -1.10 -18.84
N ASP A 227 22.66 -1.03 -19.32
CA ASP A 227 21.54 -0.45 -18.57
C ASP A 227 21.27 -1.20 -17.26
N LEU A 228 21.27 -2.53 -17.31
CA LEU A 228 21.12 -3.36 -16.12
C LEU A 228 22.24 -3.10 -15.11
N ASP A 229 23.49 -3.14 -15.57
CA ASP A 229 24.67 -2.93 -14.72
C ASP A 229 24.59 -1.53 -14.07
N ALA A 230 24.24 -0.48 -14.82
CA ALA A 230 24.06 0.86 -14.27
C ALA A 230 22.99 0.94 -13.16
N LEU A 231 21.93 0.14 -13.25
CA LEU A 231 20.88 0.08 -12.22
C LEU A 231 21.32 -0.70 -10.97
N ILE A 232 22.04 -1.80 -11.15
CA ILE A 232 22.36 -2.72 -10.04
C ILE A 232 23.68 -2.40 -9.35
N GLN A 233 24.68 -1.83 -10.05
CA GLN A 233 26.00 -1.54 -9.51
C GLN A 233 25.96 -0.70 -8.22
N PRO A 234 25.17 0.40 -8.13
CA PRO A 234 25.08 1.19 -6.89
C PRO A 234 24.46 0.42 -5.71
N ARG A 235 23.74 -0.67 -6.00
CA ARG A 235 22.99 -1.49 -5.04
C ARG A 235 23.71 -2.77 -4.65
N LEU A 236 24.86 -3.07 -5.26
CA LEU A 236 25.65 -4.23 -4.93
C LEU A 236 26.18 -4.14 -3.51
N ARG A 237 25.97 -5.21 -2.74
CA ARG A 237 26.54 -5.40 -1.41
C ARG A 237 27.02 -6.84 -1.34
N GLN A 238 28.28 -7.04 -0.96
CA GLN A 238 28.88 -8.39 -0.86
C GLN A 238 28.67 -9.26 -2.13
N GLY A 239 28.73 -8.64 -3.32
CA GLY A 239 28.59 -9.34 -4.61
C GLY A 239 27.15 -9.70 -5.01
N VAL A 240 26.15 -9.36 -4.21
CA VAL A 240 24.74 -9.62 -4.50
C VAL A 240 23.91 -8.35 -4.56
N VAL A 241 22.82 -8.42 -5.32
CA VAL A 241 21.77 -7.39 -5.39
C VAL A 241 20.57 -7.92 -4.65
N ARG A 242 20.12 -7.18 -3.64
CA ARG A 242 18.89 -7.47 -2.92
C ARG A 242 17.68 -7.02 -3.74
N VAL A 243 16.69 -7.89 -3.87
CA VAL A 243 15.39 -7.60 -4.50
C VAL A 243 14.24 -8.10 -3.63
N SER A 244 13.13 -7.36 -3.68
CA SER A 244 11.81 -7.91 -3.36
C SER A 244 11.34 -8.70 -4.57
N ALA A 245 11.19 -10.01 -4.42
CA ALA A 245 10.72 -10.92 -5.46
C ALA A 245 9.24 -11.25 -5.21
N SER A 246 8.38 -10.73 -6.08
CA SER A 246 6.95 -11.03 -6.09
C SER A 246 6.64 -12.07 -7.15
N ARG A 247 6.16 -13.26 -6.79
CA ARG A 247 5.74 -14.26 -7.79
C ARG A 247 4.54 -13.73 -8.57
N LEU A 248 4.59 -13.82 -9.89
CA LEU A 248 3.45 -13.43 -10.71
C LEU A 248 2.28 -14.40 -10.46
N LEU A 249 1.10 -13.83 -10.24
CA LEU A 249 -0.12 -14.61 -10.01
C LEU A 249 -0.47 -15.43 -11.25
N GLU A 250 -0.88 -16.67 -11.02
CA GLU A 250 -1.36 -17.57 -12.06
C GLU A 250 -2.86 -17.39 -12.30
N GLY A 251 -3.28 -17.58 -13.55
CA GLY A 251 -4.65 -17.35 -13.99
C GLY A 251 -4.83 -16.04 -14.76
N ASP A 252 -6.07 -15.76 -15.10
CA ASP A 252 -6.41 -14.61 -15.92
C ASP A 252 -6.46 -13.34 -15.06
N ILE A 253 -5.46 -12.47 -15.20
CA ILE A 253 -5.46 -11.15 -14.58
C ILE A 253 -6.55 -10.29 -15.22
N VAL A 254 -7.66 -10.09 -14.50
CA VAL A 254 -8.82 -9.32 -14.95
C VAL A 254 -8.50 -7.82 -14.90
N GLY A 255 -7.86 -7.39 -13.80
CA GLY A 255 -7.51 -6.00 -13.54
C GLY A 255 -7.75 -5.61 -12.09
N PRO A 256 -7.57 -4.34 -11.73
CA PRO A 256 -7.74 -3.92 -10.34
C PRO A 256 -9.20 -3.97 -9.89
N ALA A 257 -9.42 -4.23 -8.60
CA ALA A 257 -10.72 -4.15 -7.98
C ALA A 257 -11.06 -2.72 -7.61
N ARG A 258 -12.30 -2.32 -7.90
CA ARG A 258 -12.81 -1.03 -7.43
C ARG A 258 -13.21 -1.13 -5.98
N PHE A 259 -12.56 -0.43 -5.05
CA PHE A 259 -12.96 -0.46 -3.64
C PHE A 259 -14.42 -0.05 -3.44
N ARG A 260 -14.92 0.90 -4.26
CA ARG A 260 -16.35 1.28 -4.29
C ARG A 260 -17.30 0.10 -4.51
N ARG A 261 -16.89 -0.95 -5.24
CA ARG A 261 -17.71 -2.16 -5.47
C ARG A 261 -17.79 -3.07 -4.25
N PHE A 262 -16.75 -3.08 -3.44
CA PHE A 262 -16.63 -3.94 -2.25
C PHE A 262 -16.81 -3.16 -0.95
N ARG A 263 -17.28 -1.92 -1.03
CA ARG A 263 -17.53 -1.04 0.12
C ARG A 263 -18.60 -1.56 1.08
N ASP A 264 -19.27 -2.67 0.77
CA ASP A 264 -20.24 -3.33 1.64
C ASP A 264 -19.69 -4.62 2.27
N CYS A 265 -18.42 -4.92 2.05
CA CYS A 265 -17.72 -6.10 2.55
C CYS A 265 -16.81 -5.72 3.73
N ALA A 266 -17.02 -6.36 4.88
CA ALA A 266 -16.38 -6.03 6.14
C ALA A 266 -14.86 -6.09 6.07
N GLU A 267 -14.31 -7.15 5.45
CA GLU A 267 -12.87 -7.34 5.24
C GLU A 267 -12.23 -6.21 4.44
N VAL A 268 -12.96 -5.66 3.47
CA VAL A 268 -12.46 -4.58 2.60
C VAL A 268 -12.55 -3.23 3.31
N ARG A 269 -13.61 -3.00 4.10
CA ARG A 269 -13.72 -1.83 4.97
C ARG A 269 -12.63 -1.82 6.04
N ALA A 270 -12.48 -2.94 6.75
CA ALA A 270 -11.57 -3.07 7.88
C ALA A 270 -10.09 -3.17 7.48
N LEU A 271 -9.80 -3.37 6.17
CA LEU A 271 -8.45 -3.20 5.63
C LEU A 271 -7.88 -1.80 5.96
N LYS A 272 -8.73 -0.79 6.25
CA LYS A 272 -8.30 0.49 6.82
C LYS A 272 -7.51 0.33 8.11
N VAL A 273 -7.98 -0.48 9.06
CA VAL A 273 -7.31 -0.69 10.36
C VAL A 273 -5.98 -1.40 10.16
N VAL A 274 -5.93 -2.41 9.28
CA VAL A 274 -4.68 -3.11 8.96
C VAL A 274 -3.69 -2.18 8.26
N SER A 275 -4.15 -1.40 7.30
CA SER A 275 -3.33 -0.40 6.60
C SER A 275 -2.83 0.67 7.55
N ALA A 276 -3.66 1.08 8.52
CA ALA A 276 -3.24 1.95 9.60
C ALA A 276 -2.18 1.27 10.47
N TRP A 277 -2.37 0.02 10.89
CA TRP A 277 -1.41 -0.72 11.72
C TRP A 277 -0.01 -0.78 11.09
N VAL A 278 0.08 -1.17 9.81
CA VAL A 278 1.35 -1.25 9.07
C VAL A 278 1.72 0.05 8.36
N ASN A 279 0.97 1.14 8.55
CA ASN A 279 1.11 2.41 7.85
C ASN A 279 1.23 2.29 6.30
N ASN A 280 0.46 1.37 5.70
CA ASN A 280 0.36 1.24 4.25
C ASN A 280 -0.55 2.32 3.66
N ILE A 281 0.04 3.45 3.27
CA ILE A 281 -0.71 4.62 2.82
C ILE A 281 -1.16 4.52 1.36
N ASP A 282 -0.61 3.59 0.57
CA ASP A 282 -0.94 3.47 -0.85
C ASP A 282 -2.00 2.37 -1.08
N THR A 283 -3.24 2.66 -0.66
CA THR A 283 -4.37 1.72 -0.73
C THR A 283 -5.40 2.13 -1.79
N LYS A 284 -4.92 2.64 -2.92
CA LYS A 284 -5.74 2.92 -4.10
C LYS A 284 -6.16 1.63 -4.79
N ASP A 285 -7.26 1.67 -5.53
CA ASP A 285 -7.81 0.53 -6.27
C ASP A 285 -6.74 -0.23 -7.11
N HIS A 286 -5.78 0.50 -7.70
CA HIS A 286 -4.67 -0.03 -8.51
C HIS A 286 -3.71 -0.97 -7.78
N ASN A 287 -3.71 -0.92 -6.45
CA ASN A 287 -2.91 -1.80 -5.60
C ASN A 287 -3.73 -3.03 -5.17
N THR A 288 -4.63 -3.45 -6.05
CA THR A 288 -5.35 -4.72 -5.98
C THR A 288 -5.34 -5.39 -7.35
N LEU A 289 -5.52 -6.71 -7.39
CA LEU A 289 -5.69 -7.47 -8.63
C LEU A 289 -6.79 -8.51 -8.47
N LEU A 290 -7.72 -8.54 -9.40
CA LEU A 290 -8.68 -9.62 -9.55
C LEU A 290 -8.13 -10.64 -10.54
N VAL A 291 -8.08 -11.89 -10.11
CA VAL A 291 -7.54 -13.02 -10.87
C VAL A 291 -8.60 -14.09 -10.98
N TRP A 292 -8.88 -14.51 -12.21
CA TRP A 292 -9.81 -15.59 -12.51
C TRP A 292 -9.05 -16.90 -12.73
N ASP A 293 -9.37 -17.93 -11.94
CA ASP A 293 -8.70 -19.23 -11.97
C ASP A 293 -9.41 -20.29 -12.84
N GLY A 294 -10.47 -19.91 -13.55
CA GLY A 294 -11.34 -20.84 -14.27
C GLY A 294 -12.63 -21.19 -13.55
N SER A 295 -12.71 -20.94 -12.24
CA SER A 295 -13.87 -21.27 -11.40
C SER A 295 -14.35 -20.13 -10.52
N LYS A 296 -13.43 -19.30 -9.99
CA LYS A 296 -13.72 -18.16 -9.13
C LYS A 296 -12.77 -17.00 -9.43
N THR A 297 -13.20 -15.80 -9.07
CA THR A 297 -12.34 -14.62 -9.08
C THR A 297 -11.89 -14.29 -7.67
N THR A 298 -10.58 -14.32 -7.48
CA THR A 298 -9.91 -13.95 -6.23
C THR A 298 -9.35 -12.54 -6.35
N GLY A 299 -9.65 -11.71 -5.36
CA GLY A 299 -9.07 -10.38 -5.20
C GLY A 299 -7.83 -10.45 -4.32
N TYR A 300 -6.71 -9.97 -4.84
CA TYR A 300 -5.44 -9.87 -4.13
C TYR A 300 -5.16 -8.42 -3.77
N VAL A 301 -4.68 -8.18 -2.55
CA VAL A 301 -4.04 -6.91 -2.18
C VAL A 301 -2.57 -7.02 -2.55
N ILE A 302 -2.03 -6.00 -3.21
CA ILE A 302 -0.67 -6.01 -3.74
C ILE A 302 0.06 -4.69 -3.43
N ASP A 303 1.36 -4.67 -3.72
CA ASP A 303 2.21 -3.48 -3.72
C ASP A 303 2.36 -2.81 -2.35
N PHE A 304 3.12 -3.45 -1.48
CA PHE A 304 3.33 -3.02 -0.10
C PHE A 304 4.59 -2.16 0.09
N GLY A 305 5.22 -1.70 -0.99
CA GLY A 305 6.42 -0.84 -0.92
C GLY A 305 6.19 0.53 -0.28
N THR A 306 4.94 0.91 -0.05
CA THR A 306 4.54 2.15 0.66
C THR A 306 3.95 1.85 2.04
N SER A 307 4.46 0.81 2.71
CA SER A 307 4.12 0.43 4.09
C SER A 307 5.26 0.68 5.08
N LEU A 308 5.04 0.42 6.37
CA LEU A 308 5.94 0.69 7.49
C LEU A 308 6.46 2.13 7.48
N GLY A 309 7.78 2.33 7.41
CA GLY A 309 8.42 3.64 7.25
C GLY A 309 8.83 3.95 5.82
N ALA A 310 8.44 3.12 4.86
CA ALA A 310 8.85 3.15 3.47
C ALA A 310 7.82 3.85 2.56
N ASP A 311 8.30 4.54 1.53
CA ASP A 311 7.47 5.23 0.56
C ASP A 311 8.01 5.06 -0.87
N ALA A 312 7.46 4.07 -1.57
CA ALA A 312 7.81 3.81 -2.96
C ALA A 312 7.39 4.94 -3.92
N GLY A 313 6.43 5.79 -3.53
CA GLY A 313 5.97 6.92 -4.34
C GLY A 313 7.03 8.00 -4.50
N ILE A 314 7.90 8.16 -3.50
CA ILE A 314 9.05 9.08 -3.53
C ILE A 314 10.40 8.35 -3.63
N GLY A 315 10.43 7.03 -3.40
CA GLY A 315 11.64 6.20 -3.42
C GLY A 315 12.51 6.42 -2.19
N GLY A 316 11.91 6.47 -1.00
CA GLY A 316 12.63 6.79 0.24
C GLY A 316 11.76 6.65 1.50
N PRO A 317 12.21 7.19 2.64
CA PRO A 317 11.45 7.11 3.89
C PRO A 317 10.20 8.00 3.84
N LYS A 318 9.15 7.60 4.55
CA LYS A 318 7.89 8.35 4.64
C LYS A 318 8.09 9.78 5.14
N SER A 319 7.22 10.67 4.65
CA SER A 319 7.13 12.02 5.20
C SER A 319 6.45 12.05 6.58
N PRO A 320 6.72 13.07 7.41
CA PRO A 320 6.02 13.30 8.69
C PRO A 320 4.49 13.34 8.67
N CYS A 321 3.88 13.59 7.50
CA CYS A 321 2.42 13.64 7.35
C CYS A 321 1.83 12.32 6.83
N ALA A 322 2.66 11.33 6.51
CA ALA A 322 2.19 10.04 6.01
C ALA A 322 1.28 9.36 7.03
N GLY A 323 0.05 9.06 6.63
CA GLY A 323 -0.98 8.51 7.51
C GLY A 323 -1.87 9.56 8.19
N TRP A 324 -1.59 10.86 8.07
CA TRP A 324 -2.41 11.92 8.66
C TRP A 324 -3.24 12.71 7.64
N THR A 325 -2.76 12.79 6.41
CA THR A 325 -3.38 13.56 5.33
C THR A 325 -3.39 12.76 4.03
N ASN A 326 -4.44 12.93 3.23
CA ASN A 326 -4.39 12.57 1.81
C ASN A 326 -3.37 13.45 1.07
N ILE A 327 -2.94 13.05 -0.13
CA ILE A 327 -2.08 13.89 -1.00
C ILE A 327 -2.79 15.22 -1.31
N VAL A 328 -4.08 15.14 -1.61
CA VAL A 328 -4.99 16.29 -1.66
C VAL A 328 -6.08 16.03 -0.64
N ASP A 329 -6.04 16.77 0.46
CA ASP A 329 -6.97 16.60 1.58
C ASP A 329 -7.94 17.79 1.65
N LEU A 330 -9.11 17.64 1.02
CA LEU A 330 -10.13 18.69 0.98
C LEU A 330 -10.62 19.09 2.38
N SER A 331 -10.63 18.15 3.33
CA SER A 331 -11.02 18.45 4.72
C SER A 331 -10.00 19.35 5.42
N VAL A 332 -8.71 19.09 5.22
CA VAL A 332 -7.63 19.94 5.74
C VAL A 332 -7.64 21.29 5.04
N LEU A 333 -7.76 21.33 3.71
CA LEU A 333 -7.79 22.58 2.94
C LEU A 333 -8.96 23.49 3.36
N SER A 334 -10.16 22.92 3.50
CA SER A 334 -11.34 23.68 3.96
C SER A 334 -11.19 24.16 5.41
N THR A 335 -10.59 23.34 6.28
CA THR A 335 -10.38 23.71 7.69
C THR A 335 -9.29 24.78 7.82
N GLU A 336 -8.20 24.68 7.06
CA GLU A 336 -7.19 25.74 6.96
C GLU A 336 -7.84 27.04 6.47
N LEU A 337 -8.69 27.00 5.44
CA LEU A 337 -9.39 28.19 4.95
C LEU A 337 -10.31 28.81 6.02
N LEU A 338 -11.16 28.00 6.66
CA LEU A 338 -12.11 28.47 7.68
C LEU A 338 -11.41 28.97 8.96
N THR A 339 -10.21 28.46 9.25
CA THR A 339 -9.38 28.90 10.38
C THR A 339 -8.36 29.96 9.98
N LEU A 340 -8.44 30.51 8.77
CA LEU A 340 -7.51 31.52 8.24
C LEU A 340 -6.03 31.09 8.38
N GLY A 341 -5.74 29.80 8.14
CA GLY A 341 -4.41 29.21 8.19
C GLY A 341 -3.92 28.80 9.60
N MET A 342 -4.73 28.98 10.65
CA MET A 342 -4.33 28.62 12.02
C MET A 342 -4.34 27.11 12.28
N TYR A 343 -5.21 26.35 11.61
CA TYR A 343 -5.22 24.89 11.74
C TYR A 343 -3.94 24.27 11.17
N ARG A 344 -3.35 23.33 11.92
CA ARG A 344 -2.25 22.50 11.45
C ARG A 344 -2.64 21.03 11.59
N PRO A 345 -2.48 20.21 10.54
CA PRO A 345 -2.69 18.77 10.67
C PRO A 345 -1.68 18.19 11.67
N PRO A 346 -2.03 17.10 12.37
CA PRO A 346 -1.24 16.52 13.46
C PRO A 346 0.05 15.80 13.01
N CYS A 347 0.61 16.19 11.85
CA CYS A 347 1.85 15.63 11.31
C CYS A 347 3.00 15.71 12.31
N GLU A 348 3.91 14.75 12.23
CA GLU A 348 5.02 14.59 13.16
C GLU A 348 6.25 15.36 12.67
N THR A 349 6.16 16.67 12.53
CA THR A 349 7.14 17.52 11.83
C THR A 349 8.57 17.45 12.36
N GLN A 350 8.76 16.97 13.60
CA GLN A 350 10.06 16.77 14.23
C GLN A 350 10.57 15.33 14.15
N ALA A 351 9.74 14.38 13.69
CA ALA A 351 10.12 12.98 13.63
C ALA A 351 11.12 12.73 12.50
N GLN A 352 12.06 11.83 12.78
CA GLN A 352 13.14 11.45 11.86
C GLN A 352 13.08 9.95 11.59
N ALA A 353 13.56 9.56 10.42
CA ALA A 353 13.75 8.15 10.11
C ALA A 353 14.71 7.51 11.13
N PHE A 354 14.38 6.30 11.58
CA PHE A 354 15.24 5.59 12.55
C PHE A 354 16.58 5.17 11.91
N SER A 355 16.50 4.64 10.70
CA SER A 355 17.63 4.25 9.87
C SER A 355 17.22 4.29 8.40
N PRO A 356 18.17 4.21 7.45
CA PRO A 356 17.84 4.09 6.03
C PRO A 356 16.96 2.86 5.71
N ALA A 357 17.10 1.76 6.45
CA ALA A 357 16.34 0.52 6.22
C ALA A 357 14.94 0.52 6.86
N VAL A 358 14.73 1.24 7.97
CA VAL A 358 13.41 1.31 8.63
C VAL A 358 12.59 2.49 8.12
N GLY A 359 13.24 3.61 7.80
CA GLY A 359 12.58 4.86 7.46
C GLY A 359 11.83 5.47 8.64
N LEU A 360 10.82 6.28 8.34
CA LEU A 360 9.98 6.94 9.35
C LEU A 360 8.73 6.10 9.64
N PHE A 361 8.86 5.15 10.57
CA PHE A 361 7.74 4.35 11.06
C PHE A 361 7.42 4.74 12.52
N SER A 362 6.38 5.56 12.70
CA SER A 362 6.08 6.13 14.02
C SER A 362 5.33 5.18 14.94
N PHE A 363 5.67 5.24 16.23
CA PHE A 363 4.88 4.69 17.33
C PHE A 363 3.48 5.32 17.42
N ARG A 364 3.35 6.58 17.00
CA ARG A 364 2.10 7.33 17.08
C ARG A 364 1.11 6.81 16.05
N LEU A 365 -0.07 6.42 16.53
CA LEU A 365 -1.20 6.01 15.70
C LEU A 365 -2.50 6.49 16.34
N ASP A 366 -3.31 7.20 15.56
CA ASP A 366 -4.73 7.35 15.80
C ASP A 366 -5.48 6.54 14.72
N PRO A 367 -6.04 5.36 15.06
CA PRO A 367 -6.66 4.50 14.06
C PRO A 367 -7.87 5.11 13.36
N ARG A 368 -8.60 6.04 14.01
CA ARG A 368 -9.78 6.69 13.43
C ARG A 368 -9.37 7.76 12.43
N ARG A 369 -8.31 8.51 12.76
CA ARG A 369 -7.80 9.63 11.94
C ARG A 369 -6.77 9.22 10.89
N TRP A 370 -6.32 7.97 10.87
CA TRP A 370 -5.39 7.50 9.85
C TRP A 370 -5.99 7.64 8.44
N LYS A 371 -5.20 8.17 7.49
CA LYS A 371 -5.59 8.41 6.10
C LYS A 371 -4.58 7.84 5.09
N PRO A 372 -5.06 7.22 4.00
CA PRO A 372 -4.22 6.85 2.86
C PRO A 372 -3.89 8.05 1.95
N TYR A 373 -3.04 7.85 0.96
CA TYR A 373 -2.72 8.82 -0.09
C TYR A 373 -3.92 9.33 -0.86
N VAL A 374 -4.76 8.40 -1.33
CA VAL A 374 -5.98 8.67 -2.08
C VAL A 374 -7.14 8.17 -1.24
N PRO A 375 -8.22 8.94 -1.07
CA PRO A 375 -9.43 8.48 -0.39
C PRO A 375 -9.87 7.11 -0.93
N ASN A 376 -10.20 6.20 -0.01
CA ASN A 376 -10.63 4.85 -0.34
C ASN A 376 -12.12 4.71 -0.01
N PRO A 377 -13.00 4.51 -1.01
CA PRO A 377 -14.45 4.46 -0.78
C PRO A 377 -14.91 3.38 0.20
N ALA A 378 -14.19 2.25 0.31
CA ALA A 378 -14.53 1.22 1.28
C ALA A 378 -14.13 1.63 2.71
N PHE A 379 -13.00 2.32 2.87
CA PHE A 379 -12.52 2.77 4.18
C PHE A 379 -13.44 3.82 4.80
N GLU A 380 -14.12 4.60 3.99
CA GLU A 380 -15.05 5.60 4.49
C GLU A 380 -16.41 5.01 4.94
N GLU A 381 -16.74 3.79 4.51
CA GLU A 381 -17.90 3.03 4.95
C GLU A 381 -17.61 2.15 6.17
N MET A 382 -16.34 2.07 6.62
CA MET A 382 -15.96 1.35 7.82
C MET A 382 -16.66 1.94 9.05
N ASN A 383 -17.26 1.07 9.86
CA ASN A 383 -17.80 1.40 11.16
C ASN A 383 -17.09 0.59 12.27
N ASP A 384 -17.52 0.78 13.52
CA ASP A 384 -16.88 0.15 14.68
C ASP A 384 -17.09 -1.38 14.72
N ASP A 385 -18.14 -1.94 14.10
CA ASP A 385 -18.33 -3.40 14.01
C ASP A 385 -17.25 -4.02 13.12
N ASP A 386 -16.98 -3.41 11.95
CA ASP A 386 -15.90 -3.83 11.05
C ASP A 386 -14.53 -3.70 11.73
N ALA A 387 -14.31 -2.59 12.43
CA ALA A 387 -13.04 -2.28 13.11
C ALA A 387 -12.77 -3.23 14.29
N ARG A 388 -13.78 -3.52 15.13
CA ARG A 388 -13.68 -4.50 16.22
C ARG A 388 -13.34 -5.89 15.71
N TRP A 389 -14.03 -6.34 14.66
CA TRP A 389 -13.77 -7.65 14.08
C TRP A 389 -12.29 -7.83 13.69
N ILE A 390 -11.70 -6.86 12.99
CA ILE A 390 -10.29 -6.96 12.59
C ILE A 390 -9.34 -6.67 13.76
N ALA A 391 -9.71 -5.80 14.71
CA ALA A 391 -8.92 -5.56 15.92
C ALA A 391 -8.75 -6.84 16.74
N ARG A 392 -9.81 -7.64 16.91
CA ARG A 392 -9.77 -8.95 17.56
C ARG A 392 -8.88 -9.96 16.84
N ARG A 393 -8.82 -9.91 15.51
CA ARG A 393 -7.90 -10.73 14.71
C ARG A 393 -6.45 -10.30 14.96
N ILE A 394 -6.17 -9.00 14.97
CA ILE A 394 -4.85 -8.46 15.30
C ILE A 394 -4.44 -8.83 16.74
N ALA A 395 -5.38 -8.81 17.70
CA ALA A 395 -5.15 -9.20 19.09
C ALA A 395 -4.68 -10.65 19.24
N GLN A 396 -5.16 -11.55 18.39
CA GLN A 396 -4.78 -12.97 18.39
C GLN A 396 -3.34 -13.23 17.89
N LEU A 397 -2.69 -12.24 17.28
CA LEU A 397 -1.31 -12.40 16.82
C LEU A 397 -0.36 -12.40 18.03
N THR A 398 0.39 -13.48 18.18
CA THR A 398 1.43 -13.60 19.21
C THR A 398 2.65 -12.76 18.83
N ARG A 399 3.54 -12.49 19.80
CA ARG A 399 4.83 -11.87 19.51
C ARG A 399 5.65 -12.69 18.50
N ALA A 400 5.63 -14.03 18.64
CA ALA A 400 6.30 -14.93 17.71
C ALA A 400 5.78 -14.80 16.26
N HIS A 401 4.48 -14.51 16.06
CA HIS A 401 3.94 -14.21 14.72
C HIS A 401 4.53 -12.91 14.16
N LEU A 402 4.62 -11.86 14.97
CA LEU A 402 5.18 -10.58 14.54
C LEU A 402 6.68 -10.71 14.23
N GLU A 403 7.44 -11.40 15.09
CA GLU A 403 8.86 -11.71 14.87
C GLU A 403 9.06 -12.51 13.58
N ALA A 404 8.24 -13.53 13.33
CA ALA A 404 8.30 -14.30 12.10
C ALA A 404 8.04 -13.46 10.85
N ALA A 405 7.04 -12.56 10.90
CA ALA A 405 6.74 -11.66 9.79
C ALA A 405 7.88 -10.67 9.52
N VAL A 406 8.45 -10.07 10.57
CA VAL A 406 9.60 -9.14 10.46
C VAL A 406 10.85 -9.87 9.98
N SER A 407 11.08 -11.11 10.43
CA SER A 407 12.23 -11.93 10.00
C SER A 407 12.20 -12.22 8.50
N ALA A 408 11.02 -12.33 7.89
CA ALA A 408 10.87 -12.49 6.44
C ALA A 408 11.43 -11.28 5.67
N GLY A 409 11.41 -10.09 6.29
CA GLY A 409 12.04 -8.88 5.79
C GLY A 409 13.57 -8.95 5.73
N ARG A 410 14.25 -9.95 6.34
CA ARG A 410 15.71 -10.17 6.28
C ARG A 410 16.53 -8.88 6.45
N TYR A 411 16.24 -8.08 7.48
CA TYR A 411 17.04 -6.90 7.80
C TYR A 411 18.43 -7.32 8.27
N SER A 412 19.49 -6.71 7.73
CA SER A 412 20.87 -7.07 8.07
C SER A 412 21.27 -6.62 9.48
N ASN A 413 20.75 -5.48 9.93
CA ASN A 413 20.96 -4.98 11.28
C ASN A 413 19.81 -5.43 12.21
N PRO A 414 20.08 -6.22 13.28
CA PRO A 414 19.06 -6.66 14.23
C PRO A 414 18.30 -5.51 14.92
N ALA A 415 18.91 -4.33 15.06
CA ALA A 415 18.25 -3.16 15.63
C ALA A 415 17.10 -2.63 14.74
N ASP A 416 17.22 -2.77 13.42
CA ASP A 416 16.19 -2.35 12.47
C ASP A 416 14.94 -3.24 12.57
N ALA A 417 15.15 -4.57 12.60
CA ALA A 417 14.09 -5.54 12.83
C ALA A 417 13.41 -5.33 14.20
N SER A 418 14.22 -5.10 15.25
CA SER A 418 13.71 -4.86 16.60
C SER A 418 12.85 -3.60 16.65
N ARG A 419 13.29 -2.50 16.01
CA ARG A 419 12.52 -1.26 15.94
C ARG A 419 11.17 -1.47 15.24
N ILE A 420 11.13 -2.19 14.12
CA ILE A 420 9.88 -2.46 13.40
C ILE A 420 8.91 -3.23 14.30
N LEU A 421 9.41 -4.25 15.00
CA LEU A 421 8.62 -5.05 15.93
C LEU A 421 8.04 -4.20 17.08
N GLU A 422 8.86 -3.37 17.72
CA GLU A 422 8.43 -2.45 18.78
C GLU A 422 7.31 -1.51 18.32
N VAL A 423 7.46 -0.93 17.12
CA VAL A 423 6.46 -0.03 16.55
C VAL A 423 5.17 -0.79 16.20
N LEU A 424 5.25 -1.98 15.62
CA LEU A 424 4.08 -2.82 15.35
C LEU A 424 3.32 -3.17 16.64
N GLU A 425 4.02 -3.52 17.71
CA GLU A 425 3.39 -3.81 19.01
C GLU A 425 2.72 -2.59 19.62
N ALA A 426 3.38 -1.42 19.57
CA ALA A 426 2.79 -0.18 20.07
C ALA A 426 1.54 0.24 19.27
N ARG A 427 1.61 0.15 17.95
CA ARG A 427 0.47 0.45 17.06
C ARG A 427 -0.67 -0.55 17.24
N ARG A 428 -0.35 -1.83 17.53
CA ARG A 428 -1.35 -2.83 17.92
C ARG A 428 -2.07 -2.40 19.19
N ARG A 429 -1.35 -2.01 20.25
CA ARG A 429 -1.98 -1.53 21.50
C ARG A 429 -2.93 -0.36 21.25
N ALA A 430 -2.51 0.65 20.49
CA ALA A 430 -3.36 1.78 20.14
C ALA A 430 -4.65 1.39 19.39
N ILE A 431 -4.61 0.34 18.56
CA ILE A 431 -5.80 -0.21 17.88
C ILE A 431 -6.74 -0.89 18.87
N LEU A 432 -6.20 -1.68 19.81
CA LEU A 432 -7.00 -2.40 20.81
C LEU A 432 -7.63 -1.43 21.82
N GLU A 433 -6.87 -0.45 22.31
CA GLU A 433 -7.38 0.63 23.16
C GLU A 433 -8.54 1.38 22.46
N GLN A 434 -8.41 1.63 21.16
CA GLN A 434 -9.42 2.37 20.40
C GLN A 434 -10.71 1.58 20.14
N TYR A 435 -10.63 0.27 19.89
CA TYR A 435 -11.76 -0.51 19.40
C TYR A 435 -12.26 -1.61 20.36
N GLU A 436 -11.44 -2.10 21.28
CA GLU A 436 -11.82 -3.15 22.24
C GLU A 436 -12.04 -2.62 23.67
N GLU A 437 -11.31 -1.59 24.12
CA GLU A 437 -11.42 -1.08 25.52
C GLU A 437 -12.48 0.03 25.69
N GLY A 438 -13.12 0.47 24.59
CA GLY A 438 -14.03 1.61 24.55
C GLY A 438 -15.54 1.29 24.61
N THR A 439 -15.96 0.19 25.25
CA THR A 439 -17.38 -0.11 25.53
C THR A 439 -17.70 -0.13 27.00
#